data_AF-A0A2D4HLD2-F1
#
_entry.id   AF-A0A2D4HLD2-F1
#
_cell.length_a   1.000
_cell.length_b   1.000
_cell.length_c   1.000
_cell.angle_alpha   90.00
_cell.angle_beta   90.00
_cell.angle_gamma   90.00
#
_symmetry.space_group_name_H-M   'P 1'
#
loop_
_entity.id
_entity.type
_entity.pdbx_description
1 polymer ?
#
loop_
_entity_poly.entity_id
_entity_poly.type
_entity_poly.pdbx_seq_one_letter_code
_entity_poly.pdbx_strand_id
1 'polypeptide(L)'
;MDEIAACIGVKPNVPLLLLQDPKLALNVFFGPCTSYQYRLCGPGKWEKARNAILTQWDRVLKPLKTRIIDNSSSKHTRPSLWKKIFHFTAFLGTTILMFTYFCTHFVPDKENI
;
A
#
# COMPACT_ATOMS: atom_id res chain seq x y z
N MET A 1 -6.79 -2.06 -23.90
CA MET A 1 -8.06 -1.74 -23.19
C MET A 1 -8.11 -0.28 -22.78
N ASP A 2 -7.06 0.26 -22.16
CA ASP A 2 -7.02 1.66 -21.73
C ASP A 2 -7.14 2.70 -22.86
N GLU A 3 -6.59 2.41 -24.04
CA GLU A 3 -6.70 3.31 -25.20
C GLU A 3 -8.17 3.44 -25.65
N ILE A 4 -8.86 2.32 -25.81
CA ILE A 4 -10.28 2.29 -26.14
C ILE A 4 -11.11 2.93 -25.03
N ALA A 5 -10.78 2.65 -23.77
CA ALA A 5 -11.44 3.26 -22.62
C ALA A 5 -11.22 4.79 -22.57
N ALA A 6 -10.06 5.28 -23.01
CA ALA A 6 -9.79 6.71 -23.13
C ALA A 6 -10.59 7.32 -24.30
N CYS A 7 -10.66 6.65 -25.46
CA CYS A 7 -11.49 7.10 -26.59
C CYS A 7 -12.97 7.25 -26.23
N ILE A 8 -13.49 6.38 -25.36
CA ILE A 8 -14.90 6.40 -24.91
C ILE A 8 -15.07 7.25 -23.62
N GLY A 9 -13.98 7.69 -22.99
CA GLY A 9 -14.04 8.48 -21.75
C GLY A 9 -14.44 7.68 -20.50
N VAL A 10 -14.23 6.36 -20.50
CA VAL A 10 -14.49 5.46 -19.36
C VAL A 10 -13.23 5.07 -18.58
N LYS A 11 -12.05 5.54 -19.01
CA LYS A 11 -10.78 5.30 -18.32
C LYS A 11 -10.76 6.01 -16.95
N PRO A 12 -10.66 5.29 -15.82
CA PRO A 12 -10.56 5.91 -14.51
C PRO A 12 -9.21 6.63 -14.36
N ASN A 13 -9.23 7.88 -13.92
CA ASN A 13 -8.02 8.61 -13.57
C ASN A 13 -7.55 8.19 -12.17
N VAL A 14 -6.52 7.35 -12.09
CA VAL A 14 -6.05 6.73 -10.84
C VAL A 14 -5.59 7.76 -9.79
N PRO A 15 -4.78 8.79 -10.13
CA PRO A 15 -4.49 9.88 -9.19
C PRO A 15 -5.73 10.58 -8.61
N LEU A 16 -6.70 10.92 -9.46
CA LEU A 16 -7.95 11.55 -9.00
C LEU A 16 -8.76 10.60 -8.12
N LEU A 17 -8.80 9.32 -8.49
CA LEU A 17 -9.46 8.27 -7.73
C LEU A 17 -8.81 8.07 -6.36
N LEU A 18 -7.49 8.21 -6.24
CA LEU A 18 -6.76 8.10 -4.98
C LEU A 18 -7.18 9.20 -3.98
N LEU A 19 -7.48 10.39 -4.49
CA LEU A 19 -7.96 11.51 -3.67
C LEU A 19 -9.42 11.30 -3.21
N GLN A 20 -10.26 10.66 -4.02
CA GLN A 20 -11.68 10.43 -3.73
C GLN A 20 -11.93 9.16 -2.90
N ASP A 21 -11.32 8.05 -3.30
CA ASP A 21 -11.45 6.74 -2.65
C ASP A 21 -10.08 6.01 -2.67
N PRO A 22 -9.24 6.23 -1.64
CA PRO A 22 -7.90 5.66 -1.62
C PRO A 22 -7.91 4.14 -1.58
N LYS A 23 -8.92 3.53 -0.95
CA LYS A 23 -9.05 2.07 -0.89
C LYS A 23 -9.31 1.49 -2.27
N LEU A 24 -10.24 2.08 -3.02
CA LEU A 24 -10.53 1.64 -4.39
C LEU A 24 -9.33 1.88 -5.31
N ALA A 25 -8.70 3.06 -5.24
CA ALA A 25 -7.55 3.39 -6.08
C ALA A 25 -6.37 2.43 -5.88
N LEU A 26 -6.06 2.06 -4.63
CA LEU A 26 -5.03 1.06 -4.34
C LEU A 26 -5.39 -0.32 -4.92
N ASN A 27 -6.66 -0.73 -4.85
CA ASN A 27 -7.10 -1.99 -5.47
C ASN A 27 -7.10 -1.95 -7.00
N VAL A 28 -7.31 -0.77 -7.61
CA VAL A 28 -7.26 -0.61 -9.06
C VAL A 28 -5.82 -0.59 -9.56
N PHE A 29 -4.91 0.04 -8.81
CA PHE A 29 -3.51 0.20 -9.20
C PHE A 29 -2.63 -1.02 -8.84
N PHE A 30 -2.74 -1.54 -7.61
CA PHE A 30 -1.96 -2.68 -7.13
C PHE A 30 -2.71 -4.01 -7.19
N GLY A 31 -4.03 -3.99 -7.41
CA GLY A 31 -4.83 -5.19 -7.53
C GLY A 31 -4.95 -5.67 -8.99
N PRO A 32 -5.74 -6.74 -9.21
CA PRO A 32 -5.94 -7.28 -10.55
C PRO A 32 -6.72 -6.29 -11.44
N CYS A 33 -6.29 -6.17 -12.69
CA CYS A 33 -7.02 -5.44 -13.71
C CYS A 33 -8.29 -6.21 -14.08
N THR A 34 -9.44 -5.75 -13.58
CA THR A 34 -10.76 -6.35 -13.85
C THR A 34 -11.61 -5.45 -14.73
N SER A 35 -12.48 -6.05 -15.55
CA SER A 35 -13.38 -5.31 -16.44
C SER A 35 -14.31 -4.33 -15.72
N TYR A 36 -14.55 -4.52 -14.43
CA TYR A 36 -15.30 -3.59 -13.58
C TYR A 36 -14.67 -2.20 -13.49
N GLN A 37 -13.36 -2.08 -13.65
CA GLN A 37 -12.63 -0.80 -13.59
C GLN A 37 -13.11 0.19 -14.65
N TYR A 38 -13.39 -0.30 -15.86
CA TYR A 38 -13.90 0.50 -16.99
C TYR A 38 -15.38 0.85 -16.86
N ARG A 39 -16.06 0.44 -15.78
CA ARG A 39 -17.45 0.83 -15.48
C ARG A 39 -17.56 1.67 -14.21
N LEU A 40 -16.44 2.17 -13.68
CA LEU A 40 -16.42 3.07 -12.53
C LEU A 40 -16.86 4.49 -12.88
N CYS A 41 -16.56 4.93 -14.11
CA CYS A 41 -16.72 6.30 -14.57
C CYS A 41 -17.20 6.30 -16.04
N GLY A 42 -17.69 7.45 -16.50
CA GLY A 42 -18.10 7.64 -17.90
C GLY A 42 -19.48 7.06 -18.24
N PRO A 43 -19.84 7.03 -19.54
CA PRO A 43 -21.11 6.48 -20.01
C PRO A 43 -21.22 4.98 -19.69
N GLY A 44 -22.38 4.54 -19.22
CA GLY A 44 -22.59 3.14 -18.82
C GLY A 44 -21.94 2.76 -17.47
N LYS A 45 -21.64 3.75 -16.62
CA LYS A 45 -21.20 3.53 -15.24
C LYS A 45 -22.12 2.55 -14.53
N TRP A 46 -21.52 1.55 -13.89
CA TRP A 46 -22.24 0.59 -13.08
C TRP A 46 -22.04 0.90 -11.61
N GLU A 47 -23.12 1.25 -10.90
CA GLU A 47 -23.07 1.65 -9.49
C GLU A 47 -22.40 0.59 -8.59
N LYS A 48 -22.60 -0.70 -8.90
CA LYS A 48 -22.02 -1.80 -8.13
C LYS A 48 -20.57 -2.13 -8.50
N ALA A 49 -19.97 -1.46 -9.49
CA ALA A 49 -18.60 -1.74 -9.94
C ALA A 49 -17.59 -1.62 -8.79
N ARG A 50 -17.74 -0.60 -7.95
CA ARG A 50 -16.91 -0.42 -6.75
C ARG A 50 -16.96 -1.64 -5.84
N ASN A 51 -18.17 -2.07 -5.48
CA ASN A 51 -18.37 -3.21 -4.59
C ASN A 51 -17.87 -4.50 -5.24
N ALA A 52 -18.06 -4.67 -6.55
CA ALA A 52 -17.57 -5.81 -7.30
C ALA A 52 -16.04 -5.94 -7.26
N ILE A 53 -15.31 -4.83 -7.39
CA ILE A 53 -13.84 -4.80 -7.28
C ILE A 53 -13.39 -5.14 -5.86
N LEU A 54 -14.03 -4.57 -4.84
CA LEU A 54 -13.62 -4.79 -3.45
C LEU A 54 -13.91 -6.21 -2.94
N THR A 55 -14.96 -6.87 -3.47
CA THR A 55 -15.39 -8.22 -3.07
C THR A 55 -14.92 -9.30 -4.05
N GLN A 56 -14.07 -8.96 -5.01
CA GLN A 56 -13.66 -9.90 -6.05
C GLN A 56 -12.94 -11.12 -5.48
N TRP A 57 -12.06 -10.92 -4.49
CA TRP A 57 -11.31 -12.00 -3.86
C TRP A 57 -12.21 -12.94 -3.08
N ASP A 58 -13.27 -12.40 -2.44
CA ASP A 58 -14.27 -13.23 -1.77
C ASP A 58 -14.94 -14.18 -2.77
N ARG A 59 -15.29 -13.70 -3.96
CA ARG A 59 -15.89 -14.53 -5.01
C ARG A 59 -14.93 -15.58 -5.57
N VAL A 60 -13.66 -15.22 -5.75
CA VAL A 60 -12.63 -16.16 -6.22
C VAL A 60 -12.37 -17.25 -5.19
N LEU A 61 -12.33 -16.90 -3.90
CA LEU A 61 -12.06 -17.85 -2.81
C LEU A 61 -13.29 -18.65 -2.40
N LYS A 62 -14.51 -18.14 -2.59
CA LYS A 62 -15.76 -18.80 -2.19
C LYS A 62 -15.88 -20.25 -2.68
N PRO A 63 -15.65 -20.58 -3.97
CA PRO A 63 -15.73 -21.97 -4.43
C PRO A 63 -14.54 -22.83 -3.95
N LEU A 64 -13.42 -22.21 -3.60
CA LEU A 64 -12.22 -22.91 -3.12
C LEU A 64 -12.32 -23.25 -1.62
N LYS A 65 -13.13 -22.51 -0.86
CA LYS A 65 -13.32 -22.69 0.59
C LYS A 65 -14.53 -23.57 0.88
N THR A 66 -14.51 -24.81 0.41
CA THR A 66 -15.57 -25.81 0.67
C THR A 66 -15.52 -26.38 2.10
N ARG A 67 -14.35 -26.30 2.75
CA ARG A 67 -14.16 -26.70 4.15
C ARG A 67 -14.05 -25.47 5.06
N ILE A 68 -14.89 -25.41 6.09
CA ILE A 68 -14.84 -24.36 7.12
C ILE A 68 -13.83 -24.80 8.18
N ILE A 69 -12.91 -23.91 8.53
CA ILE A 69 -11.93 -24.09 9.60
C ILE A 69 -12.17 -22.95 10.59
N ASP A 70 -12.33 -23.27 11.87
CA ASP A 70 -12.47 -22.26 12.92
C ASP A 70 -11.15 -21.52 13.12
N ASN A 71 -11.17 -20.20 12.88
CA ASN A 71 -10.00 -19.33 13.00
C ASN A 71 -9.68 -18.93 14.47
N SER A 72 -10.07 -19.74 15.45
CA SER A 72 -9.87 -19.43 16.87
C SER A 72 -8.38 -19.41 17.31
N SER A 73 -7.45 -19.89 16.46
CA SER A 73 -6.05 -20.11 16.86
C SER A 73 -5.06 -19.00 16.49
N SER A 74 -5.37 -18.03 15.61
CA SER A 74 -4.40 -16.99 15.25
C SER A 74 -4.44 -15.80 16.22
N LYS A 75 -4.04 -16.03 17.48
CA LYS A 75 -3.64 -14.92 18.37
C LYS A 75 -2.30 -14.40 17.85
N HIS A 76 -2.32 -13.53 16.85
CA HIS A 76 -1.13 -12.78 16.47
C HIS A 76 -0.70 -11.95 17.67
N THR A 77 0.35 -12.38 18.36
CA THR A 77 1.00 -11.60 19.40
C THR A 77 1.49 -10.30 18.74
N ARG A 78 0.73 -9.21 18.92
CA ARG A 78 1.17 -7.89 18.46
C ARG A 78 2.52 -7.63 19.12
N PRO A 79 3.62 -7.41 18.36
CA PRO A 79 4.88 -7.07 18.98
C PRO A 79 4.68 -5.81 19.80
N SER A 80 5.04 -5.88 21.08
CA SER A 80 4.89 -4.78 22.04
C SER A 80 5.47 -3.49 21.45
N LEU A 81 4.73 -2.38 21.57
CA LEU A 81 5.13 -1.06 21.06
C LEU A 81 6.52 -0.65 21.56
N TRP A 82 6.86 -1.05 22.79
CA TRP A 82 8.18 -0.86 23.38
C TRP A 82 9.29 -1.53 22.57
N LYS A 83 9.09 -2.76 22.07
CA LYS A 83 10.10 -3.44 21.24
C LYS A 83 10.45 -2.64 19.97
N LYS A 84 9.50 -1.87 19.43
CA LYS A 84 9.74 -0.97 18.29
C LYS A 84 10.53 0.28 18.68
N ILE A 85 10.20 0.88 19.83
CA ILE A 85 10.87 2.08 20.35
C ILE A 85 12.35 1.77 20.64
N PHE A 86 12.65 0.66 21.32
CA PHE A 86 14.03 0.26 21.62
C PHE A 86 14.88 0.02 20.37
N HIS A 87 14.30 -0.58 19.32
CA HIS A 87 15.02 -0.80 18.08
C HIS A 87 15.29 0.52 17.33
N PHE A 88 14.35 1.46 17.36
CA PHE A 88 14.50 2.75 16.71
C PHE A 88 15.53 3.64 17.41
N THR A 89 15.56 3.65 18.75
CA THR A 89 16.53 4.44 19.52
C THR A 89 17.96 3.92 19.35
N ALA A 90 18.15 2.59 19.32
CA ALA A 90 19.46 2.00 19.06
C ALA A 90 19.98 2.36 17.66
N PHE A 91 19.13 2.28 16.64
CA PHE A 91 19.51 2.63 15.27
C PHE A 91 19.91 4.10 15.16
N LEU A 92 19.08 5.02 15.68
CA LEU A 92 19.37 6.46 15.65
C LEU A 92 20.64 6.82 16.46
N GLY A 93 20.85 6.17 17.61
CA GLY A 93 22.07 6.38 18.39
C GLY A 93 23.33 5.96 17.64
N THR A 94 23.31 4.79 16.99
CA THR A 94 24.46 4.31 16.22
C THR A 94 24.78 5.19 15.01
N THR A 95 23.77 5.70 14.30
CA THR A 95 23.98 6.59 13.15
C THR A 95 24.56 7.93 13.57
N ILE A 96 24.09 8.51 14.68
CA ILE A 96 24.63 9.76 15.24
C ILE A 96 26.10 9.55 15.66
N LEU A 97 26.41 8.48 16.39
CA LEU A 97 27.77 8.18 16.83
C LEU A 97 28.74 7.96 15.67
N MET A 98 28.31 7.23 14.63
CA MET A 98 29.10 7.04 13.42
C MET A 98 29.33 8.35 12.68
N PHE A 99 28.31 9.21 12.58
CA PHE A 99 28.43 10.53 11.97
C PHE A 99 29.38 11.44 12.75
N THR A 100 29.29 11.47 14.08
CA THR A 100 30.19 12.27 14.91
C THR A 100 31.63 11.77 14.83
N TYR A 101 31.84 10.45 14.87
CA TYR A 101 33.17 9.85 14.72
C TYR A 101 33.79 10.17 13.36
N PHE A 102 32.98 10.10 12.30
CA PHE A 102 33.41 10.49 10.95
C PHE A 102 33.74 11.99 10.88
N CYS A 103 32.93 12.86 11.47
CA CYS A 103 33.22 14.30 11.53
C CYS A 103 34.48 14.63 12.34
N THR A 104 34.77 13.91 13.42
CA THR A 104 35.99 14.15 14.22
C THR A 104 37.25 13.60 13.57
N HIS A 105 37.14 12.50 12.81
CA HIS A 105 38.30 11.85 12.18
C HIS A 105 38.57 12.36 10.75
N PHE A 106 37.56 12.93 10.08
CA PHE A 106 37.65 13.37 8.68
C PHE A 106 37.61 14.90 8.51
N VAL A 107 37.46 15.68 9.58
CA VAL A 107 37.80 17.11 9.55
C VAL A 107 39.31 17.22 9.82
N PRO A 108 40.14 17.46 8.79
CA PRO A 108 41.57 17.67 8.99
C PRO A 108 41.77 18.94 9.81
N ASP A 109 42.63 18.86 10.82
CA ASP A 109 43.09 20.02 11.60
C ASP A 109 43.49 21.13 10.62
N LYS A 110 42.70 22.22 10.62
CA LYS A 110 43.18 23.50 10.12
C LYS A 110 44.09 24.08 11.18
N GLU A 111 45.34 23.64 11.14
CA GLU A 111 46.47 24.27 11.78
C GLU A 111 46.63 25.74 11.33
N ASN A 112 46.93 26.61 12.30
CA ASN A 112 47.57 27.93 12.21
C ASN A 112 46.76 29.13 11.64
N ILE A 113 46.32 30.01 12.55
CA ILE A 113 46.73 31.43 12.72
C ILE A 113 46.66 31.76 14.20
#